data_AF-A0A931FUH7-F1
#
_entry.id   AF-A0A931FUH7-F1
#
_cell.length_a   1.000
_cell.length_b   1.000
_cell.length_c   1.000
_cell.angle_alpha   90.00
_cell.angle_beta   90.00
_cell.angle_gamma   90.00
#
_symmetry.space_group_name_H-M   'P 1'
#
loop_
_entity.id
_entity.type
_entity.pdbx_description
1 polymer ?
#
loop_
_entity_poly.entity_id
_entity_poly.type
_entity_poly.pdbx_seq_one_letter_code
_entity_poly.pdbx_strand_id
1 'polypeptide(L)'
;MAERRKIDVSLEMDDIPVTPRQASPGAKDAAKAVAQASGFDRPTVPTEAPAPAPGALAAPIPAQSPTRASRQRITGRTEQFTVKLRPDTRELIYRLVDQLRLKTVADVMELAFERLEQDRQAGKVTPR
;
A
#
# COMPACT_ATOMS: atom_id res chain seq x y z
N MET A 1 47.68 22.71 -4.23
CA MET A 1 46.30 22.42 -4.70
C MET A 1 46.31 20.99 -5.21
N ALA A 2 45.69 20.05 -4.48
CA ALA A 2 45.70 18.63 -4.86
C ALA A 2 44.45 18.30 -5.67
N GLU A 3 44.66 17.84 -6.90
CA GLU A 3 43.63 17.48 -7.86
C GLU A 3 42.91 16.20 -7.41
N ARG A 4 41.61 16.29 -7.12
CA ARG A 4 40.79 15.12 -6.77
C ARG A 4 40.43 14.38 -8.05
N ARG A 5 41.02 13.20 -8.27
CA ARG A 5 40.57 12.26 -9.31
C ARG A 5 39.14 11.82 -9.01
N LYS A 6 38.21 12.11 -9.92
CA LYS A 6 36.87 11.52 -9.91
C LYS A 6 37.02 10.04 -10.24
N ILE A 7 36.56 9.18 -9.34
CA ILE A 7 36.43 7.75 -9.60
C ILE A 7 35.04 7.58 -10.18
N ASP A 8 34.94 7.37 -11.49
CA ASP A 8 33.72 6.88 -12.12
C ASP A 8 33.57 5.41 -11.76
N VAL A 9 32.65 5.11 -10.85
CA VAL A 9 32.22 3.73 -10.59
C VAL A 9 31.07 3.44 -11.54
N SER A 10 31.41 3.18 -12.80
CA SER A 10 30.47 2.57 -13.74
C SER A 10 30.27 1.11 -13.31
N LEU A 11 29.17 0.83 -12.62
CA LEU A 11 28.72 -0.54 -12.37
C LEU A 11 28.17 -1.08 -13.69
N GLU A 12 28.98 -1.80 -14.46
CA GLU A 12 28.51 -2.54 -15.62
C GLU A 12 27.63 -3.69 -15.13
N MET A 13 26.31 -3.50 -15.24
CA MET A 13 25.28 -4.48 -14.83
C MET A 13 25.02 -5.53 -15.92
N ASP A 14 25.72 -5.45 -17.05
CA ASP A 14 25.46 -6.26 -18.25
C ASP A 14 25.88 -7.73 -18.12
N ASP A 15 26.68 -8.09 -17.11
CA ASP A 15 27.17 -9.45 -16.87
C ASP A 15 26.40 -10.23 -15.79
N ILE A 16 25.26 -9.71 -15.30
CA ILE A 16 24.40 -10.46 -14.37
C ILE A 16 23.45 -11.33 -15.20
N PRO A 17 23.63 -12.66 -15.27
CA PRO A 17 22.69 -13.51 -15.99
C PRO A 17 21.32 -13.46 -15.29
N VAL A 18 20.37 -12.71 -15.86
CA VAL A 18 18.96 -12.65 -15.43
C VAL A 18 18.21 -13.90 -15.92
N THR A 19 18.86 -15.07 -15.86
CA THR A 19 18.17 -16.33 -16.12
C THR A 19 17.45 -16.74 -14.85
N PRO A 20 16.09 -16.81 -14.82
CA PRO A 20 15.38 -17.34 -13.68
C PRO A 20 15.86 -18.77 -13.46
N ARG A 21 16.56 -19.00 -12.34
CA ARG A 21 16.99 -20.34 -11.94
C ARG A 21 15.73 -21.17 -11.74
N GLN A 22 15.44 -22.05 -12.71
CA GLN A 22 14.30 -22.96 -12.59
C GLN A 22 14.54 -23.85 -11.38
N ALA A 23 13.69 -23.70 -10.36
CA ALA A 23 13.73 -24.57 -9.20
C ALA A 23 13.46 -26.01 -9.69
N SER A 24 14.38 -26.92 -9.36
CA SER A 24 14.24 -28.33 -9.70
C SER A 24 12.96 -28.90 -9.09
N PRO A 25 12.28 -29.87 -9.75
CA PRO A 25 10.96 -30.36 -9.33
C PRO A 25 10.85 -30.89 -7.89
N GLY A 26 11.98 -31.21 -7.22
CA GLY A 26 12.03 -31.65 -5.82
C GLY A 26 12.52 -30.61 -4.81
N ALA A 27 12.86 -29.39 -5.23
CA ALA A 27 13.36 -28.34 -4.32
C ALA A 27 12.31 -27.90 -3.30
N LYS A 28 11.02 -28.01 -3.67
CA LYS A 28 9.90 -27.68 -2.79
C LYS A 28 9.72 -28.70 -1.67
N ASP A 29 9.91 -29.98 -1.97
CA ASP A 29 9.77 -31.06 -0.98
C ASP A 29 10.95 -31.07 0.00
N ALA A 30 12.16 -30.82 -0.50
CA ALA A 30 13.33 -30.63 0.35
C ALA A 30 13.17 -29.42 1.30
N ALA A 31 12.68 -28.29 0.79
CA ALA A 31 12.38 -27.12 1.60
C ALA A 31 11.28 -27.39 2.65
N LYS A 32 10.28 -28.20 2.30
CA LYS A 32 9.21 -28.63 3.22
C LYS A 32 9.74 -29.53 4.34
N ALA A 33 10.62 -30.48 4.01
CA ALA A 33 11.27 -31.34 5.00
C ALA A 33 12.14 -30.54 5.98
N VAL A 34 12.90 -29.57 5.48
CA VAL A 34 13.72 -28.67 6.33
C VAL A 34 12.83 -27.78 7.21
N ALA A 35 11.74 -27.26 6.68
CA ALA A 35 10.79 -26.44 7.45
C ALA A 35 10.13 -27.25 8.59
N GLN A 36 9.77 -28.50 8.32
CA GLN A 36 9.21 -29.41 9.33
C GLN A 36 10.25 -29.78 10.41
N ALA A 37 11.48 -30.09 10.01
CA ALA A 37 12.57 -30.35 10.94
C ALA A 37 12.91 -29.12 11.82
N SER A 38 12.65 -27.91 11.31
CA SER A 38 12.88 -26.64 12.00
C SER A 38 11.67 -26.15 12.83
N GLY A 39 10.59 -26.94 12.90
CA GLY A 39 9.38 -26.60 13.66
C GLY A 39 8.46 -25.56 12.99
N PHE A 40 8.71 -25.20 11.74
CA PHE A 40 7.86 -24.30 10.94
C PHE A 40 6.87 -25.12 10.09
N ASP A 41 5.90 -25.74 10.75
CA ASP A 41 4.81 -26.43 10.05
C ASP A 41 3.70 -25.42 9.74
N ARG A 42 3.53 -25.06 8.47
CA ARG A 42 2.39 -24.24 8.02
C ARG A 42 1.23 -25.18 7.69
N PRO A 43 0.04 -25.06 8.31
CA PRO A 43 -1.12 -25.82 7.88
C PRO A 43 -1.48 -25.39 6.45
N THR A 44 -1.33 -26.32 5.51
CA THR A 44 -1.75 -26.11 4.12
C THR A 44 -3.27 -26.12 4.09
N VAL A 45 -3.87 -24.94 3.99
CA VAL A 45 -5.29 -24.81 3.66
C VAL A 45 -5.47 -25.32 2.22
N PRO A 46 -6.36 -26.30 1.95
CA PRO A 46 -6.61 -26.75 0.60
C PRO A 46 -7.18 -25.59 -0.23
N THR A 47 -6.40 -25.08 -1.16
CA THR A 47 -6.92 -24.19 -2.21
C THR A 47 -7.45 -25.09 -3.32
N GLU A 48 -8.66 -25.59 -3.14
CA GLU A 48 -9.45 -26.11 -4.25
C GLU A 48 -10.31 -24.95 -4.75
N ALA A 49 -9.73 -24.12 -5.61
CA ALA A 49 -10.49 -23.17 -6.40
C ALA A 49 -10.89 -23.88 -7.71
N PRO A 50 -12.19 -24.11 -7.99
CA PRO A 50 -12.58 -24.63 -9.29
C PRO A 50 -12.26 -23.58 -10.35
N ALA A 51 -11.59 -24.00 -11.42
CA ALA A 51 -11.25 -23.15 -12.55
C ALA A 51 -12.54 -22.54 -13.17
N PRO A 52 -12.59 -21.22 -13.44
CA PRO A 52 -13.77 -20.64 -14.09
C PRO A 52 -13.79 -21.06 -15.56
N ALA A 53 -14.89 -21.67 -15.99
CA ALA A 53 -15.16 -21.93 -17.40
C ALA A 53 -15.29 -20.59 -18.17
N PRO A 54 -14.65 -20.44 -19.35
CA PRO A 54 -14.76 -19.21 -20.13
C PRO A 54 -16.13 -19.16 -20.84
N GLY A 55 -17.00 -18.22 -20.46
CA GLY A 55 -18.16 -17.88 -21.31
C GLY A 55 -19.49 -17.50 -20.65
N ALA A 56 -19.59 -17.29 -19.33
CA ALA A 56 -20.85 -16.84 -18.73
C ALA A 56 -20.92 -15.30 -18.64
N LEU A 57 -21.60 -14.67 -19.60
CA LEU A 57 -22.05 -13.27 -19.49
C LEU A 57 -23.05 -13.17 -18.32
N ALA A 58 -22.61 -12.65 -17.18
CA ALA A 58 -23.48 -12.40 -16.04
C ALA A 58 -24.37 -11.17 -16.31
N ALA A 59 -25.68 -11.37 -16.21
CA ALA A 59 -26.70 -10.33 -16.32
C ALA A 59 -26.49 -9.18 -15.30
N PRO A 60 -26.98 -7.95 -15.58
CA PRO A 60 -26.79 -6.81 -14.70
C PRO A 60 -27.55 -7.01 -13.37
N ILE A 61 -26.80 -6.96 -12.27
CA ILE A 61 -27.32 -7.02 -10.90
C ILE A 61 -28.00 -5.68 -10.59
N PRO A 62 -29.25 -5.65 -10.11
CA PRO A 62 -29.93 -4.41 -9.76
C PRO A 62 -29.24 -3.73 -8.57
N ALA A 63 -29.13 -2.40 -8.65
CA ALA A 63 -28.41 -1.53 -7.73
C ALA A 63 -28.77 -1.80 -6.26
N GLN A 64 -27.76 -2.19 -5.48
CA GLN A 64 -27.87 -2.33 -4.03
C GLN A 64 -27.93 -0.95 -3.38
N SER A 65 -29.04 -0.73 -2.67
CA SER A 65 -29.32 0.09 -1.48
C SER A 65 -28.23 1.02 -0.92
N PRO A 66 -28.62 2.18 -0.33
CA PRO A 66 -27.69 3.18 0.17
C PRO A 66 -26.70 2.56 1.16
N THR A 67 -25.41 2.67 0.84
CA THR A 67 -24.31 2.23 1.69
C THR A 67 -24.44 2.93 3.04
N ARG A 68 -25.00 2.22 4.04
CA ARG A 68 -24.96 2.64 5.44
C ARG A 68 -23.48 2.77 5.77
N ALA A 69 -23.02 4.01 5.98
CA ALA A 69 -21.63 4.28 6.33
C ALA A 69 -21.22 3.32 7.43
N SER A 70 -20.32 2.38 7.11
CA SER A 70 -19.80 1.45 8.10
C SER A 70 -19.10 2.30 9.14
N ARG A 71 -19.69 2.43 10.33
CA ARG A 71 -19.05 3.10 11.46
C ARG A 71 -17.80 2.29 11.75
N GLN A 72 -16.65 2.75 11.24
CA GLN A 72 -15.37 2.09 11.43
C GLN A 72 -15.19 1.89 12.94
N ARG A 73 -14.83 0.67 13.32
CA ARG A 73 -14.57 0.34 14.73
C ARG A 73 -13.35 1.15 15.14
N ILE A 74 -13.55 2.13 16.03
CA ILE A 74 -12.46 2.97 16.53
C ILE A 74 -11.61 2.08 17.45
N THR A 75 -10.57 1.45 16.90
CA THR A 75 -9.70 0.53 17.65
C THR A 75 -8.54 1.23 18.37
N GLY A 76 -8.51 2.57 18.36
CA GLY A 76 -7.45 3.35 19.01
C GLY A 76 -6.06 3.15 18.40
N ARG A 77 -5.97 2.49 17.23
CA ARG A 77 -4.74 2.25 16.48
C ARG A 77 -4.69 3.16 15.26
N THR A 78 -3.49 3.46 14.78
CA THR A 78 -3.28 4.15 13.51
C THR A 78 -3.77 3.25 12.38
N GLU A 79 -4.77 3.71 11.63
CA GLU A 79 -5.35 2.98 10.50
C GLU A 79 -4.87 3.59 9.18
N GLN A 80 -4.52 2.72 8.23
CA GLN A 80 -4.19 3.13 6.87
C GLN A 80 -5.49 3.28 6.07
N PHE A 81 -5.58 4.36 5.29
CA PHE A 81 -6.70 4.58 4.39
C PHE A 81 -6.20 5.09 3.04
N THR A 82 -6.90 4.72 1.98
CA THR A 82 -6.56 5.14 0.60
C THR A 82 -7.59 6.14 0.11
N VAL A 83 -7.12 7.27 -0.43
CA VAL A 83 -7.98 8.31 -1.00
C VAL A 83 -7.55 8.68 -2.41
N LYS A 84 -8.54 9.00 -3.25
CA LYS A 84 -8.31 9.60 -4.55
C LYS A 84 -8.38 11.12 -4.40
N LEU A 85 -7.32 11.80 -4.83
CA LEU A 85 -7.20 13.26 -4.75
C LEU A 85 -7.13 13.85 -6.15
N ARG A 86 -7.57 15.11 -6.28
CA ARG A 86 -7.26 15.90 -7.48
C ARG A 86 -5.74 16.15 -7.56
N PRO A 87 -5.15 16.19 -8.76
CA PRO A 87 -3.72 16.44 -8.93
C PRO A 87 -3.24 17.71 -8.20
N ASP A 88 -3.98 18.82 -8.38
CA ASP A 88 -3.66 20.11 -7.76
C ASP A 88 -3.65 20.03 -6.23
N THR A 89 -4.61 19.28 -5.65
CA THR A 89 -4.69 19.07 -4.20
C THR A 89 -3.52 18.24 -3.70
N ARG A 90 -3.11 17.21 -4.44
CA ARG A 90 -1.95 16.39 -4.10
C ARG A 90 -0.67 17.24 -4.04
N GLU A 91 -0.45 18.10 -5.03
CA GLU A 91 0.71 19.00 -5.04
C GLU A 91 0.67 20.03 -3.91
N LEU A 92 -0.51 20.58 -3.63
CA LEU A 92 -0.69 21.54 -2.55
C LEU A 92 -0.33 20.92 -1.20
N ILE A 93 -0.72 19.66 -0.95
CA ILE A 93 -0.35 18.93 0.27
C ILE A 93 1.17 18.85 0.40
N TYR A 94 1.90 18.45 -0.65
CA TYR A 94 3.36 18.39 -0.58
C TYR A 94 4.01 19.76 -0.37
N ARG A 95 3.49 20.81 -1.02
CA ARG A 95 3.96 22.18 -0.77
C ARG A 95 3.77 22.60 0.69
N LEU A 96 2.66 22.23 1.30
CA LEU A 96 2.41 22.50 2.72
C LEU A 96 3.35 21.72 3.64
N VAL A 97 3.69 20.47 3.31
CA VAL A 97 4.69 19.69 4.05
C VAL A 97 6.02 20.47 4.08
N ASP A 98 6.48 20.95 2.93
CA ASP A 98 7.75 21.66 2.82
C ASP A 98 7.71 23.03 3.54
N GLN A 99 6.63 23.79 3.36
CA GLN A 99 6.47 25.12 3.96
C GLN A 99 6.37 25.07 5.49
N LEU A 100 5.61 24.10 6.02
CA LEU A 100 5.42 23.91 7.45
C LEU A 100 6.54 23.07 8.09
N ARG A 101 7.52 22.61 7.30
CA ARG A 101 8.62 21.73 7.73
C ARG A 101 8.13 20.48 8.44
N LEU A 102 7.01 19.93 7.97
CA LEU A 102 6.44 18.71 8.49
C LEU A 102 7.16 17.50 7.89
N LYS A 103 7.13 16.37 8.60
CA LYS A 103 7.83 15.16 8.15
C LYS A 103 6.96 14.34 7.23
N THR A 104 5.65 14.37 7.45
CA THR A 104 4.72 13.50 6.73
C THR A 104 3.51 14.26 6.21
N VAL A 105 2.89 13.69 5.18
CA VAL A 105 1.57 14.13 4.71
C VAL A 105 0.50 13.92 5.78
N ALA A 106 0.65 12.90 6.63
CA ALA A 106 -0.29 12.65 7.73
C ALA A 106 -0.32 13.85 8.69
N ASP A 107 0.85 14.42 9.03
CA ASP A 107 0.94 15.61 9.91
C ASP A 107 0.12 16.78 9.36
N VAL A 108 0.18 17.01 8.03
CA VAL A 108 -0.61 18.07 7.36
C VAL A 108 -2.11 17.79 7.49
N MET A 109 -2.51 16.53 7.30
CA MET A 109 -3.92 16.13 7.37
C MET A 109 -4.45 16.23 8.80
N GLU A 110 -3.67 15.82 9.80
CA GLU A 110 -4.04 15.95 11.22
C GLU A 110 -4.24 17.42 11.61
N LEU A 111 -3.30 18.29 11.23
CA LEU A 111 -3.42 19.74 11.45
C LEU A 111 -4.66 20.33 10.75
N ALA A 112 -4.90 19.92 9.51
CA ALA A 112 -6.06 20.37 8.76
C ALA A 112 -7.38 19.94 9.41
N PHE A 113 -7.45 18.71 9.94
CA PHE A 113 -8.63 18.21 10.63
C PHE A 113 -8.85 18.88 11.98
N GLU A 114 -7.78 19.11 12.75
CA GLU A 114 -7.87 19.87 14.01
C GLU A 114 -8.42 21.27 13.73
N ARG A 115 -7.88 21.95 12.70
CA ARG A 115 -8.36 23.28 12.33
C ARG A 115 -9.82 23.27 11.86
N LEU A 116 -10.19 22.26 11.06
CA LEU A 116 -11.56 22.12 10.57
C LEU A 116 -12.54 21.91 11.73
N GLU A 117 -12.17 21.14 12.75
CA GLU A 117 -12.99 20.91 13.94
C GLU A 117 -13.13 22.18 14.78
N GLN A 118 -12.06 22.97 14.94
CA GLN A 118 -12.12 24.28 15.59
C GLN A 118 -13.07 25.23 14.85
N ASP A 119 -12.98 25.30 13.52
CA ASP A 119 -13.84 26.18 12.73
C ASP A 119 -15.29 25.67 12.69
N ARG A 120 -15.52 24.36 12.80
CA ARG A 120 -16.85 23.76 13.01
C ARG A 120 -17.45 24.15 14.37
N GLN A 121 -16.66 24.05 15.44
CA GLN A 121 -17.08 24.46 16.80
C GLN A 121 -17.34 25.97 16.88
N ALA A 122 -16.57 26.77 16.14
CA ALA A 122 -16.80 28.21 15.99
C ALA A 122 -17.98 28.56 15.06
N GLY A 123 -18.68 27.57 14.49
CA GLY A 123 -19.85 27.78 13.63
C GLY A 123 -19.54 28.34 12.23
N LYS A 124 -18.27 28.32 11.79
CA LYS A 124 -17.86 28.84 10.48
C LYS A 124 -18.03 27.82 9.35
N VAL A 125 -18.07 26.55 9.69
CA VAL A 125 -18.22 25.45 8.74
C VAL A 125 -19.52 24.72 9.04
N THR A 126 -20.50 24.93 8.17
CA THR A 126 -21.76 24.18 8.19
C THR A 126 -21.60 22.93 7.32
N PRO A 127 -21.83 21.71 7.86
CA PRO A 127 -21.90 20.52 7.02
C PRO A 127 -23.04 20.70 6.01
N ARG A 128 -22.75 20.43 4.74
CA ARG A 128 -23.74 20.40 3.66
C ARG A 128 -24.57 19.11 3.71
#